data_AF-A0A3D5HZF8-F1
#
_entry.id   AF-A0A3D5HZF8-F1
#
_cell.length_a   1.000
_cell.length_b   1.000
_cell.length_c   1.000
_cell.angle_alpha   90.00
_cell.angle_beta   90.00
_cell.angle_gamma   90.00
#
_symmetry.space_group_name_H-M   'P 1'
#
loop_
_entity.id
_entity.type
_entity.pdbx_description
1 polymer ?
#
loop_
_entity_poly.entity_id
_entity_poly.type
_entity_poly.pdbx_seq_one_letter_code
_entity_poly.pdbx_strand_id
1 'polypeptide(L)' 'PLLLLDDVLAELDPQRQQLLLGAVGEGHQCLVSATHLQSCVADWQQRAQLVEVRAGAVLPAA' A
#
# COMPACT_ATOMS: atom_id res chain seq x y z
N PRO A 1 3.14 16.77 -1.03
CA PRO A 1 4.43 16.04 -0.87
C PRO A 1 4.20 14.55 -1.14
N LEU A 2 5.23 13.83 -1.57
CA LEU A 2 5.17 12.40 -1.87
C LEU A 2 5.79 11.61 -0.72
N LEU A 3 5.03 10.68 -0.15
CA LEU A 3 5.49 9.73 0.85
C LEU A 3 5.75 8.38 0.16
N LEU A 4 6.94 7.82 0.36
CA LEU A 4 7.31 6.49 -0.14
C LEU A 4 7.54 5.57 1.05
N LEU A 5 6.86 4.44 1.07
CA LEU A 5 6.99 3.40 2.09
C LEU A 5 7.47 2.11 1.42
N ASP A 6 8.67 1.64 1.79
CA ASP A 6 9.28 0.46 1.17
C ASP A 6 9.10 -0.79 2.03
N ASP A 7 8.21 -1.68 1.61
CA ASP A 7 7.84 -2.98 2.24
C ASP A 7 7.56 -2.95 3.75
N VAL A 8 7.27 -1.77 4.30
CA VAL A 8 7.04 -1.56 5.75
C VAL A 8 5.87 -2.37 6.28
N LEU A 9 4.94 -2.78 5.42
CA LEU A 9 3.78 -3.58 5.83
C LEU A 9 4.18 -4.98 6.30
N ALA A 10 5.25 -5.55 5.74
CA ALA A 10 5.75 -6.87 6.11
C ALA A 10 6.28 -6.93 7.56
N GLU A 11 6.66 -5.79 8.12
CA GLU A 11 7.17 -5.67 9.50
C GLU A 11 6.06 -5.47 10.55
N LEU A 12 4.81 -5.32 10.11
CA LEU A 12 3.69 -4.94 10.97
C LEU A 12 2.67 -6.07 11.10
N ASP A 13 2.08 -6.18 12.29
CA ASP A 13 0.88 -6.98 12.49
C ASP A 13 -0.33 -6.35 11.75
N PRO A 14 -1.41 -7.12 11.49
CA PRO A 14 -2.56 -6.64 10.72
C PRO A 14 -3.21 -5.37 11.26
N GLN A 15 -3.26 -5.20 12.59
CA GLN A 15 -3.86 -4.02 13.21
C GLN A 15 -3.01 -2.77 12.95
N ARG A 16 -1.68 -2.89 13.05
CA ARG A 16 -0.75 -1.80 12.76
C ARG A 16 -0.73 -1.43 11.28
N GLN A 17 -0.86 -2.40 10.38
CA GLN A 17 -0.99 -2.14 8.94
C GLN A 17 -2.19 -1.23 8.64
N GLN A 18 -3.36 -1.53 9.24
CA GLN A 18 -4.57 -0.72 9.07
C GLN A 18 -4.38 0.72 9.58
N LEU A 19 -3.78 0.89 10.77
CA LEU A 19 -3.51 2.21 11.34
C LEU A 19 -2.57 3.04 10.46
N LEU A 20 -1.50 2.42 9.95
CA LEU A 20 -0.57 3.09 9.04
C LEU A 20 -1.28 3.55 7.76
N LEU A 21 -2.00 2.64 7.10
CA LEU A 21 -2.73 2.93 5.85
C LEU A 21 -3.83 4.00 6.04
N GLY A 22 -4.49 4.01 7.20
CA GLY A 22 -5.46 5.05 7.57
C GLY A 22 -4.82 6.42 7.74
N ALA A 23 -3.65 6.51 8.39
CA ALA A 23 -2.96 7.77 8.63
C ALA A 23 -2.32 8.36 7.37
N VAL A 24 -1.78 7.53 6.48
CA VAL A 24 -1.10 8.01 5.25
C VAL A 24 -2.07 8.43 4.14
N GLY A 25 -3.34 8.09 4.26
CA GLY A 25 -4.39 8.46 3.29
C GLY A 25 -4.80 9.94 3.34
N GLU A 26 -4.36 10.70 4.36
CA GLU A 26 -4.76 12.09 4.54
C GLU A 26 -3.61 13.08 4.25
N GLY A 27 -3.91 14.10 3.43
CA GLY A 27 -3.04 15.27 3.23
C GLY A 27 -1.87 15.10 2.25
N HIS A 28 -1.50 13.87 1.85
CA HIS A 28 -0.32 13.60 1.01
C HIS A 28 -0.57 12.54 -0.07
N GLN A 29 0.26 12.51 -1.12
CA GLN A 29 0.30 11.41 -2.08
C GLN A 29 1.22 10.32 -1.51
N CYS A 30 0.76 9.06 -1.47
CA CYS A 30 1.48 7.94 -0.87
C CYS A 30 1.70 6.82 -1.89
N LEU A 31 2.92 6.26 -1.91
CA LEU A 31 3.28 5.09 -2.69
C LEU A 31 3.86 4.05 -1.73
N VAL A 32 3.21 2.89 -1.66
CA VAL A 32 3.57 1.80 -0.75
C VAL A 32 3.97 0.60 -1.59
N SER A 33 5.20 0.12 -1.44
CA SER A 33 5.59 -1.19 -1.96
C SER A 33 5.22 -2.26 -0.93
N ALA A 34 4.71 -3.40 -1.41
CA ALA A 34 4.35 -4.53 -0.57
C ALA A 34 4.49 -5.82 -1.34
N THR A 35 5.08 -6.84 -0.71
CA THR A 35 5.15 -8.20 -1.29
C THR A 35 3.83 -8.97 -1.15
N HIS A 36 3.12 -8.75 -0.04
CA HIS A 36 1.85 -9.42 0.25
C HIS A 36 0.81 -8.40 0.72
N LEU A 37 -0.27 -8.25 -0.05
CA LEU A 37 -1.45 -7.50 0.36
C LEU A 37 -2.43 -8.48 1.03
N GLN A 38 -2.48 -8.48 2.36
CA GLN A 38 -3.50 -9.20 3.10
C GLN A 38 -4.89 -8.55 2.90
N SER A 39 -5.96 -9.26 3.25
CA SER A 39 -7.35 -8.74 3.19
C SER A 39 -7.60 -7.46 4.01
N CYS A 40 -6.64 -7.05 4.85
CA CYS A 40 -6.67 -5.80 5.62
C CYS A 40 -6.68 -4.51 4.79
N VAL A 41 -6.59 -4.61 3.46
CA VAL A 41 -6.54 -3.44 2.56
C VAL A 41 -7.90 -3.16 1.89
N ALA A 42 -8.98 -3.88 2.22
CA ALA A 42 -10.28 -3.74 1.54
C ALA A 42 -10.79 -2.29 1.47
N ASP A 43 -10.71 -1.52 2.56
CA ASP A 43 -11.15 -0.11 2.58
C ASP A 43 -10.18 0.85 1.88
N TRP A 44 -8.90 0.47 1.80
CA TRP A 44 -7.88 1.27 1.13
C TRP A 44 -7.84 0.99 -0.37
N GLN A 45 -8.12 -0.24 -0.80
CA GLN A 45 -8.28 -0.64 -2.20
C GLN A 45 -9.33 0.21 -2.93
N GLN A 46 -10.39 0.64 -2.24
CA GLN A 46 -11.41 1.51 -2.85
C GLN A 46 -10.89 2.91 -3.18
N ARG A 47 -9.82 3.37 -2.52
CA ARG A 47 -9.27 4.72 -2.66
C ARG A 47 -7.86 4.75 -3.25
N ALA A 48 -7.29 3.58 -3.54
CA ALA A 48 -5.94 3.44 -4.03
C ALA A 48 -5.93 2.77 -5.40
N GLN A 49 -4.91 3.10 -6.19
CA GLN A 49 -4.59 2.36 -7.40
C GLN A 49 -3.61 1.24 -7.04
N LEU A 50 -4.00 0.00 -7.33
CA LEU A 50 -3.09 -1.12 -7.22
C LEU A 50 -2.34 -1.33 -8.54
N VAL A 51 -1.02 -1.43 -8.45
CA VAL A 51 -0.13 -1.76 -9.56
C VAL A 51 0.81 -2.88 -9.13
N GLU A 52 1.20 -3.71 -10.09
CA GLU A 52 2.16 -4.78 -9.87
C GLU A 52 3.45 -4.50 -10.62
N VAL A 53 4.58 -4.87 -10.01
CA VAL A 53 5.88 -4.85 -10.69
C VAL A 53 6.21 -6.26 -11.15
N ARG A 54 6.29 -6.48 -12.46
CA ARG A 54 6.66 -7.77 -13.07
C ARG A 54 7.83 -7.58 -14.02
N ALA A 55 8.92 -8.31 -13.78
CA ALA A 55 10.13 -8.24 -14.60
C ALA A 55 10.65 -6.79 -14.84
N GLY A 56 10.57 -5.92 -13.82
CA GLY A 56 11.00 -4.52 -13.90
C GLY A 56 10.00 -3.57 -14.57
N ALA A 57 8.83 -4.04 -14.98
CA ALA A 57 7.75 -3.21 -15.53
C ALA A 57 6.60 -3.03 -14.54
N VAL A 58 6.01 -1.83 -14.51
CA VAL A 58 4.79 -1.52 -13.73
C VAL A 58 3.58 -1.84 -14.60
N LEU A 59 2.69 -2.69 -14.09
CA LEU A 59 1.46 -3.13 -14.74
C LEU A 59 0.26 -2.85 -13.84
N PRO A 60 -0.93 -2.59 -14.39
CA PRO A 60 -2.16 -2.57 -13.59
C PRO A 60 -2.34 -3.92 -12.88
N ALA A 61 -2.72 -3.90 -11.60
CA ALA A 61 -3.11 -5.13 -10.92
C ALA A 61 -4.48 -5.60 -11.42
N ALA A 62 -4.64 -6.91 -11.60
CA ALA A 62 -5.85 -7.55 -12.12
C ALA A 62 -6.90 -7.80 -11.04
#